data_AF-A0A061NQV4-F1
#
_entry.id   AF-A0A061NQV4-F1
#
_cell.length_a   1.000
_cell.length_b   1.000
_cell.length_c   1.000
_cell.angle_alpha   90.00
_cell.angle_beta   90.00
_cell.angle_gamma   90.00
#
_symmetry.space_group_name_H-M   'P 1'
#
loop_
_entity.id
_entity.type
_entity.pdbx_description
1 polymer ?
#
loop_
_entity_poly.entity_id
_entity_poly.type
_entity_poly.pdbx_seq_one_letter_code
_entity_poly.pdbx_strand_id
1 'polypeptide(L)' 'METARTGGRVRAFRKLKGFTQQSFADRMHMSVSVVGEIERGTRVAEDDFIERASDLLGIPVNELLGENK' A
#
# COMPACT_ATOMS: atom_id res chain seq x y z
N MET A 1 15.50 -2.65 2.91
CA MET A 1 15.47 -2.59 1.42
C MET A 1 14.24 -3.30 0.82
N GLU A 2 13.50 -4.13 1.56
CA GLU A 2 12.24 -4.77 1.09
C GLU A 2 10.98 -3.90 1.30
N THR A 3 10.81 -3.25 2.45
CA THR A 3 9.61 -2.45 2.77
C THR A 3 9.40 -1.23 1.85
N ALA A 4 10.48 -0.65 1.31
CA ALA A 4 10.38 0.42 0.31
C ALA A 4 9.78 -0.07 -1.02
N ARG A 5 9.95 -1.36 -1.37
CA ARG A 5 9.31 -1.95 -2.55
C ARG A 5 7.82 -2.21 -2.32
N THR A 6 7.42 -2.60 -1.10
CA THR A 6 6.02 -2.85 -0.75
C THR A 6 5.15 -1.62 -0.96
N GLY A 7 5.56 -0.44 -0.49
CA GLY A 7 4.82 0.80 -0.71
C GLY A 7 4.62 1.13 -2.20
N GLY A 8 5.65 0.91 -3.02
CA GLY A 8 5.56 1.06 -4.47
C GLY A 8 4.57 0.08 -5.13
N ARG A 9 4.50 -1.17 -4.65
CA ARG A 9 3.54 -2.17 -5.12
C ARG A 9 2.12 -1.81 -4.72
N VAL A 10 1.90 -1.39 -3.47
CA VAL A 10 0.61 -0.87 -3.01
C VAL A 10 0.15 0.30 -3.87
N ARG A 11 1.05 1.25 -4.19
CA ARG A 11 0.74 2.37 -5.11
C ARG A 11 0.29 1.88 -6.49
N ALA A 12 0.96 0.87 -7.05
CA ALA A 12 0.62 0.33 -8.35
C ALA A 12 -0.77 -0.31 -8.34
N PHE A 13 -1.05 -1.20 -7.38
CA PHE A 13 -2.35 -1.86 -7.25
C PHE A 13 -3.47 -0.87 -6.91
N ARG A 14 -3.22 0.11 -6.04
CA ARG A 14 -4.16 1.19 -5.74
C ARG A 14 -4.63 1.89 -7.01
N LYS A 15 -3.68 2.26 -7.88
CA LYS A 15 -4.00 2.90 -9.17
C LYS A 15 -4.75 1.96 -10.11
N LEU A 16 -4.37 0.68 -10.18
CA LEU A 16 -5.06 -0.33 -10.98
C LEU A 16 -6.52 -0.54 -10.52
N LYS A 17 -6.79 -0.42 -9.22
CA LYS A 17 -8.13 -0.48 -8.63
C LYS A 17 -8.90 0.84 -8.73
N GLY A 18 -8.34 1.87 -9.38
CA GLY A 18 -9.01 3.16 -9.60
C GLY A 18 -9.04 4.09 -8.39
N PHE A 19 -8.33 3.77 -7.31
CA PHE A 19 -8.30 4.63 -6.13
C PHE A 19 -7.36 5.82 -6.33
N THR A 20 -7.85 7.03 -6.01
CA THR A 20 -6.99 8.18 -5.75
C THR A 20 -6.24 7.99 -4.43
N GLN A 21 -5.15 8.73 -4.19
CA GLN A 21 -4.45 8.64 -2.92
C GLN A 21 -5.34 9.09 -1.75
N GLN A 22 -6.19 10.11 -1.97
CA GLN A 22 -7.17 10.58 -0.99
C GLN A 22 -8.19 9.50 -0.65
N SER A 23 -8.90 8.97 -1.65
CA SER A 23 -9.94 7.95 -1.40
C SER A 23 -9.39 6.67 -0.77
N PHE A 24 -8.18 6.27 -1.11
CA PHE A 24 -7.51 5.16 -0.45
C PHE A 24 -7.18 5.48 1.01
N ALA A 25 -6.61 6.66 1.28
CA ALA A 25 -6.32 7.10 2.65
C ALA A 25 -7.58 7.16 3.52
N ASP A 26 -8.69 7.67 2.96
CA ASP A 26 -9.99 7.72 3.63
C ASP A 26 -10.49 6.32 4.01
N ARG A 27 -10.36 5.34 3.10
CA ARG A 27 -10.73 3.94 3.33
C ARG A 27 -9.80 3.21 4.29
N MET A 28 -8.53 3.61 4.34
CA MET A 28 -7.53 3.08 5.26
C MET A 28 -7.60 3.75 6.64
N HIS A 29 -8.45 4.78 6.82
CA HIS A 29 -8.51 5.61 8.03
C HIS A 29 -7.14 6.23 8.40
N MET A 30 -6.39 6.66 7.38
CA MET A 30 -5.07 7.27 7.52
C MET A 30 -5.03 8.62 6.83
N SER A 31 -4.06 9.47 7.19
CA SER A 31 -3.86 10.71 6.44
C SER A 31 -3.29 10.42 5.06
N VAL A 32 -3.68 11.22 4.07
CA VAL A 32 -3.16 11.14 2.70
C VAL A 32 -1.63 11.27 2.66
N SER A 33 -1.06 12.09 3.56
CA SER A 33 0.38 12.28 3.70
C SER A 33 1.08 10.99 4.12
N VAL A 34 0.55 10.26 5.12
CA VAL A 34 1.13 9.00 5.59
C VAL A 34 1.09 7.94 4.49
N VAL A 35 -0.05 7.79 3.81
CA VAL A 35 -0.15 6.91 2.64
C VAL A 35 0.89 7.30 1.58
N GLY A 36 1.02 8.59 1.29
CA GLY A 36 1.98 9.07 0.31
C GLY A 36 3.44 8.83 0.69
N GLU A 37 3.81 8.97 1.96
CA GLU A 37 5.15 8.66 2.45
C GLU A 37 5.48 7.17 2.30
N ILE A 38 4.53 6.30 2.65
CA ILE A 38 4.67 4.86 2.48
C ILE A 38 4.84 4.51 1.00
N GLU A 39 3.97 5.03 0.14
CA GLU A 39 4.00 4.77 -1.30
C GLU A 39 5.25 5.29 -2.02
N ARG A 40 5.92 6.31 -1.48
CA ARG A 40 7.20 6.83 -1.98
C ARG A 40 8.41 6.15 -1.33
N GLY A 41 8.20 5.30 -0.34
CA GLY A 41 9.27 4.65 0.41
C GLY A 41 10.01 5.57 1.39
N THR A 42 9.46 6.74 1.72
CA THR A 42 10.01 7.63 2.76
C THR A 42 9.55 7.25 4.16
N ARG A 43 8.52 6.40 4.26
CA ARG A 43 8.07 5.74 5.49
C ARG A 43 7.95 4.24 5.24
N VAL A 44 8.27 3.44 6.25
CA VAL A 44 8.13 1.98 6.19
C VAL A 44 6.64 1.61 6.17
N ALA A 45 6.27 0.68 5.29
CA ALA A 45 4.99 0.00 5.34
C ALA A 45 5.02 -1.01 6.48
N GLU A 46 4.37 -0.69 7.60
CA GLU A 46 4.18 -1.62 8.72
C GLU A 46 3.18 -2.72 8.34
N ASP A 47 3.25 -3.87 9.01
CA ASP A 47 2.41 -5.04 8.71
C ASP A 47 0.91 -4.70 8.70
N ASP A 48 0.45 -3.93 9.67
CA ASP A 48 -0.94 -3.46 9.79
C ASP A 48 -1.38 -2.58 8.59
N PHE A 49 -0.47 -1.83 7.96
CA PHE A 49 -0.78 -1.16 6.69
C PHE A 49 -0.91 -2.15 5.54
N ILE A 50 -0.02 -3.15 5.48
CA ILE A 50 0.02 -4.14 4.41
C ILE A 50 -1.22 -5.04 4.44
N GLU A 51 -1.62 -5.50 5.62
CA GLU A 51 -2.83 -6.32 5.82
C GLU A 51 -4.08 -5.56 5.39
N ARG A 52 -4.27 -4.32 5.88
CA ARG A 52 -5.41 -3.49 5.46
C ARG A 52 -5.39 -3.17 3.96
N ALA A 53 -4.22 -2.94 3.39
CA ALA A 53 -4.09 -2.69 1.95
C ALA A 53 -4.43 -3.95 1.14
N SER A 54 -4.01 -5.13 1.61
CA SER A 54 -4.37 -6.43 1.04
C SER A 54 -5.88 -6.62 0.99
N ASP A 55 -6.54 -6.40 2.13
CA ASP A 55 -8.00 -6.54 2.24
C ASP A 55 -8.74 -5.53 1.34
N LEU A 56 -8.34 -4.26 1.38
CA LEU A 56 -9.00 -3.20 0.62
C LEU A 56 -8.80 -3.35 -0.90
N LEU A 57 -7.62 -3.79 -1.33
CA LEU A 57 -7.32 -3.97 -2.75
C LEU A 57 -7.76 -5.34 -3.27
N GLY A 58 -8.04 -6.30 -2.39
CA GLY A 58 -8.29 -7.70 -2.73
C GLY A 58 -7.06 -8.32 -3.41
N ILE A 59 -5.87 -8.07 -2.85
CA ILE A 59 -4.58 -8.54 -3.36
C ILE A 59 -3.87 -9.28 -2.22
N PRO A 60 -3.42 -10.53 -2.42
CA PRO A 60 -2.70 -11.28 -1.40
C PRO A 60 -1.47 -10.53 -0.84
N VAL A 61 -1.22 -10.66 0.47
CA VAL A 61 -0.08 -10.01 1.15
C VAL A 61 1.27 -10.35 0.50
N ASN A 62 1.50 -11.62 0.13
CA ASN A 62 2.73 -12.04 -0.57
C ASN A 62 2.90 -11.33 -1.93
N GLU A 63 1.79 -11.05 -2.62
CA GLU A 63 1.82 -10.26 -3.85
C GLU A 63 2.12 -8.77 -3.55
N LEU A 64 1.68 -8.21 -2.42
CA LEU A 64 2.10 -6.86 -2.00
C LEU A 64 3.56 -6.80 -1.57
N LEU A 65 4.09 -7.84 -0.93
CA LEU A 65 5.49 -7.97 -0.52
C LEU A 65 6.42 -8.26 -1.72
N GLY A 66 5.87 -8.81 -2.81
CA GLY A 66 6.65 -9.21 -3.98
C GLY A 66 7.38 -10.54 -3.80
N GLU A 67 6.85 -11.41 -2.94
CA GLU A 67 7.37 -12.74 -2.63
C GLU A 67 6.88 -13.82 -3.61
N ASN A 68 6.22 -13.43 -4.70
CA ASN A 68 5.84 -14.35 -5.76
C ASN A 68 7.09 -14.85 -6.50
N LYS A 69 7.40 -16.14 -6.31
CA LYS A 69 8.25 -16.94 -7.20
C LYS A 69 7.45 -17.42 -8.40
#